data_AF-Q87HI3-F1
#
_entry.id   AF-Q87HI3-F1
#
_cell.length_a   1.000
_cell.length_b   1.000
_cell.length_c   1.000
_cell.angle_alpha   90.00
_cell.angle_beta   90.00
_cell.angle_gamma   90.00
#
_symmetry.space_group_name_H-M   'P 1'
#
loop_
_entity.id
_entity.type
_entity.pdbx_description
1 polymer ?
#
loop_
_entity_poly.entity_id
_entity_poly.type
_entity_poly.pdbx_seq_one_letter_code
_entity_poly.pdbx_strand_id
1 'polypeptide(L)'
;MSEPFFPQLFQTSQTITPYLHGDIGRIESDAIHIDNDINPIVQELYRQLSETYPEAGRAYWLTRTWDLLCWQPIYVALVSIYGFQSLPNLRNMAQYLQPCFVRGFRFADQEHIQGSHTILIAQAGRQIRALFDFYQEQMNEWIRIRPGFTHQLMSDGILACLLRLQQHFPQLTDAIIKEHASLWLSALGLDERHIDALHGVPHEQPIKLVRKSCCLVYKCEGRKLCEDCPRAAKNRQLIMQNSNS
;
A
#
# COMPACT_ATOMS: atom_id res chain seq x y z
N MET A 1 22.92 19.23 -15.21
CA MET A 1 22.52 17.84 -15.50
C MET A 1 21.45 17.50 -14.48
N SER A 2 20.28 17.01 -14.90
CA SER A 2 19.30 16.49 -13.95
C SER A 2 19.92 15.33 -13.18
N GLU A 3 19.69 15.26 -11.87
CA GLU A 3 20.13 14.11 -11.09
C GLU A 3 19.49 12.82 -11.62
N PRO A 4 20.16 11.66 -11.49
CA PRO A 4 19.60 10.38 -11.93
C PRO A 4 18.35 10.02 -11.10
N PHE A 5 17.34 9.43 -11.76
CA PHE A 5 16.03 9.11 -11.19
C PHE A 5 16.09 8.28 -9.88
N PHE A 6 16.86 7.18 -9.85
CA PHE A 6 16.88 6.26 -8.70
C PHE A 6 17.44 6.88 -7.40
N PRO A 7 18.60 7.57 -7.41
CA PRO A 7 19.06 8.34 -6.24
C PRO A 7 18.00 9.27 -5.66
N GLN A 8 17.28 10.00 -6.51
CA GLN A 8 16.21 10.90 -6.07
C GLN A 8 15.02 10.12 -5.48
N LEU A 9 14.60 9.03 -6.14
CA LEU A 9 13.55 8.14 -5.64
C LEU A 9 13.91 7.63 -4.25
N PHE A 10 15.13 7.16 -4.04
CA PHE A 10 15.57 6.59 -2.76
C PHE A 10 15.65 7.63 -1.65
N GLN A 11 16.12 8.83 -1.98
CA GLN A 11 16.19 9.94 -1.03
C GLN A 11 14.79 10.40 -0.63
N THR A 12 13.91 10.68 -1.58
CA THR A 12 12.54 11.13 -1.32
C THR A 12 11.70 10.07 -0.61
N SER A 13 11.88 8.79 -0.95
CA SER A 13 11.21 7.70 -0.25
C SER A 13 11.56 7.68 1.25
N GLN A 14 12.82 7.93 1.60
CA GLN A 14 13.28 8.01 2.98
C GLN A 14 12.79 9.24 3.74
N THR A 15 12.56 10.38 3.07
CA THR A 15 11.99 11.56 3.73
C THR A 15 10.51 11.40 4.07
N ILE A 16 9.79 10.54 3.35
CA ILE A 16 8.39 10.18 3.64
C ILE A 16 8.31 9.23 4.83
N THR A 17 9.20 8.25 4.89
CA THR A 17 9.35 7.37 6.06
C THR A 17 10.73 6.68 6.07
N PRO A 18 11.38 6.57 7.24
CA PRO A 18 12.70 5.92 7.35
C PRO A 18 12.67 4.41 7.04
N TYR A 19 11.48 3.82 6.84
CA TYR A 19 11.32 2.42 6.48
C TYR A 19 11.38 2.16 4.96
N LEU A 20 11.30 3.19 4.12
CA LEU A 20 11.43 3.08 2.66
C LEU A 20 12.86 3.38 2.20
N HIS A 21 13.82 2.62 2.70
CA HIS A 21 15.19 2.67 2.19
C HIS A 21 15.29 1.86 0.89
N GLY A 22 15.86 2.44 -0.16
CA GLY A 22 15.96 1.82 -1.47
C GLY A 22 17.39 1.74 -1.96
N ASP A 23 17.74 0.66 -2.68
CA ASP A 23 19.02 0.52 -3.37
C ASP A 23 18.88 -0.24 -4.71
N ILE A 24 20.00 -0.35 -5.43
CA ILE A 24 20.13 -1.14 -6.65
C ILE A 24 21.21 -2.19 -6.41
N GLY A 25 20.93 -3.44 -6.77
CA GLY A 25 21.91 -4.50 -6.64
C GLY A 25 21.33 -5.87 -6.92
N ARG A 26 22.15 -6.90 -6.67
CA ARG A 26 21.72 -8.29 -6.77
C ARG A 26 20.59 -8.55 -5.76
N ILE A 27 19.54 -9.22 -6.22
CA ILE A 27 18.45 -9.70 -5.36
C ILE A 27 18.86 -11.06 -4.79
N GLU A 28 18.84 -11.17 -3.46
CA GLU A 28 19.18 -12.39 -2.73
C GLU A 28 18.00 -13.37 -2.69
N SER A 29 18.28 -14.66 -2.48
CA SER A 29 17.26 -15.71 -2.42
C SER A 29 16.39 -15.66 -1.16
N ASP A 30 16.83 -14.94 -0.12
CA ASP A 30 16.11 -14.70 1.13
C ASP A 30 15.32 -13.39 1.11
N ALA A 31 15.23 -12.71 -0.04
CA ALA A 31 14.37 -11.57 -0.24
C ALA A 31 12.94 -12.00 -0.62
N ILE A 32 11.96 -11.18 -0.27
CA ILE A 32 10.58 -11.29 -0.77
C ILE A 32 10.61 -10.77 -2.22
N HIS A 33 10.69 -11.68 -3.18
CA HIS A 33 10.77 -11.40 -4.61
C HIS A 33 10.00 -12.45 -5.39
N ILE A 34 9.44 -12.09 -6.54
CA ILE A 34 8.54 -12.95 -7.33
C ILE A 34 9.18 -14.21 -7.90
N ASP A 35 10.50 -14.20 -8.08
CA ASP A 35 11.26 -15.37 -8.57
C ASP A 35 11.80 -16.25 -7.43
N ASN A 36 11.55 -15.88 -6.16
CA ASN A 36 11.98 -16.64 -4.98
C ASN A 36 10.80 -17.43 -4.37
N ASP A 37 11.12 -18.49 -3.62
CA ASP A 37 10.17 -19.08 -2.66
C ASP A 37 10.04 -18.15 -1.44
N ILE A 38 8.97 -17.36 -1.41
CA ILE A 38 8.75 -16.37 -0.34
C ILE A 38 8.04 -16.97 0.88
N ASN A 39 7.48 -18.17 0.78
CA ASN A 39 6.63 -18.73 1.83
C ASN A 39 7.33 -18.84 3.19
N PRO A 40 8.59 -19.29 3.30
CA PRO A 40 9.29 -19.32 4.59
C PRO A 40 9.35 -17.93 5.25
N ILE A 41 9.59 -16.88 4.47
CA ILE A 41 9.72 -15.51 4.96
C ILE A 41 8.35 -14.96 5.41
N VAL A 42 7.30 -15.19 4.62
CA VAL A 42 5.95 -14.70 4.95
C VAL A 42 5.36 -15.46 6.14
N GLN A 43 5.58 -16.77 6.23
CA GLN A 43 5.18 -17.57 7.39
C GLN A 43 5.91 -17.12 8.66
N GLU A 44 7.20 -16.79 8.54
CA GLU A 44 7.97 -16.22 9.65
C GLU A 44 7.41 -14.88 10.11
N LEU A 45 7.06 -13.97 9.19
CA LEU A 45 6.38 -12.72 9.54
C LEU A 45 5.06 -12.98 10.29
N TYR A 46 4.22 -13.88 9.77
CA TYR A 46 2.96 -14.23 10.41
C TYR A 46 3.16 -14.82 11.82
N ARG A 47 4.15 -15.70 11.97
CA ARG A 47 4.53 -16.31 13.26
C ARG A 47 4.98 -15.25 14.26
N GLN A 48 5.91 -14.36 13.87
CA GLN A 48 6.39 -13.27 14.71
C GLN A 48 5.25 -12.36 15.18
N LEU A 49 4.31 -12.03 14.30
CA LEU A 49 3.12 -11.24 14.65
C LEU A 49 2.21 -11.98 15.64
N SER A 50 2.07 -13.30 15.51
CA SER A 50 1.26 -14.11 16.42
C SER A 50 1.86 -14.24 17.82
N GLU A 51 3.19 -14.29 17.91
CA GLU A 51 3.92 -14.35 19.18
C GLU A 51 4.00 -13.00 19.87
N THR A 52 4.14 -11.92 19.10
CA THR A 52 4.23 -10.56 19.64
C THR A 52 2.87 -10.02 20.08
N TYR A 53 1.78 -10.39 19.37
CA TYR A 53 0.42 -9.90 19.63
C TYR A 53 -0.59 -11.06 19.75
N PRO A 54 -0.40 -11.99 20.69
CA PRO A 54 -1.27 -13.16 20.82
C PRO A 54 -2.74 -12.79 21.08
N GLU A 55 -2.98 -11.69 21.78
CA GLU A 55 -4.29 -11.15 22.13
C GLU A 55 -5.10 -10.64 20.93
N ALA A 56 -4.43 -10.24 19.86
CA ALA A 56 -5.08 -9.64 18.69
C ALA A 56 -5.75 -10.69 17.78
N GLY A 57 -5.26 -11.93 17.84
CA GLY A 57 -5.81 -13.11 17.18
C GLY A 57 -5.56 -13.19 15.67
N ARG A 58 -5.84 -14.37 15.11
CA ARG A 58 -5.57 -14.75 13.71
C ARG A 58 -5.98 -13.73 12.66
N ALA A 59 -7.15 -13.10 12.84
CA ALA A 59 -7.64 -12.10 11.89
C ALA A 59 -6.71 -10.88 11.82
N TYR A 60 -6.15 -10.42 12.95
CA TYR A 60 -5.18 -9.33 12.94
C TYR A 60 -3.86 -9.77 12.31
N TRP A 61 -3.33 -10.96 12.67
CA TRP A 61 -2.06 -11.44 12.12
C TRP A 61 -2.12 -11.57 10.60
N LEU A 62 -3.21 -12.12 10.06
CA LEU A 62 -3.43 -12.23 8.62
C LEU A 62 -3.50 -10.86 7.94
N THR A 63 -4.35 -9.95 8.44
CA THR A 63 -4.46 -8.59 7.89
C THR A 63 -3.12 -7.86 7.92
N ARG A 64 -2.41 -7.95 9.04
CA ARG A 64 -1.14 -7.24 9.24
C ARG A 64 -0.03 -7.80 8.37
N THR A 65 0.02 -9.13 8.18
CA THR A 65 0.96 -9.78 7.25
C THR A 65 0.72 -9.26 5.84
N TRP A 66 -0.53 -9.27 5.38
CA TRP A 66 -0.90 -8.74 4.05
C TRP A 66 -0.53 -7.27 3.88
N ASP A 67 -0.92 -6.41 4.83
CA ASP A 67 -0.62 -4.98 4.78
C ASP A 67 0.90 -4.72 4.71
N LEU A 68 1.70 -5.51 5.43
CA LEU A 68 3.15 -5.39 5.44
C LEU A 68 3.81 -5.88 4.13
N LEU A 69 3.22 -6.84 3.42
CA LEU A 69 3.73 -7.21 2.09
C LEU A 69 3.43 -6.16 1.03
N CYS A 70 2.31 -5.46 1.18
CA CYS A 70 1.77 -4.58 0.14
C CYS A 70 2.19 -3.12 0.26
N TRP A 71 2.59 -2.64 1.44
CA TRP A 71 2.75 -1.19 1.63
C TRP A 71 3.92 -0.60 0.83
N GLN A 72 5.10 -1.25 0.74
CA GLN A 72 6.24 -0.64 0.02
C GLN A 72 5.99 -0.49 -1.49
N PRO A 73 5.49 -1.51 -2.23
CA PRO A 73 5.20 -1.37 -3.65
C PRO A 73 4.26 -0.20 -3.93
N ILE A 74 3.24 0.00 -3.08
CA ILE A 74 2.29 1.12 -3.20
C ILE A 74 3.04 2.46 -3.02
N TYR A 75 3.76 2.63 -1.92
CA TYR A 75 4.45 3.90 -1.66
C TYR A 75 5.49 4.22 -2.72
N VAL A 76 6.32 3.25 -3.11
CA VAL A 76 7.35 3.44 -4.14
C VAL A 76 6.71 3.85 -5.46
N ALA A 77 5.60 3.23 -5.86
CA ALA A 77 4.88 3.59 -7.07
C ALA A 77 4.40 5.05 -7.04
N LEU A 78 3.71 5.46 -5.98
CA LEU A 78 3.15 6.79 -5.92
C LEU A 78 4.23 7.88 -5.76
N VAL A 79 5.28 7.63 -4.97
CA VAL A 79 6.43 8.54 -4.87
C VAL A 79 7.11 8.71 -6.22
N SER A 80 7.34 7.61 -6.92
CA SER A 80 7.95 7.61 -8.24
C SER A 80 7.14 8.42 -9.25
N ILE A 81 5.83 8.18 -9.29
CA ILE A 81 4.91 8.79 -10.26
C ILE A 81 4.73 10.29 -9.98
N TYR A 82 4.43 10.66 -8.74
CA TYR A 82 4.09 12.05 -8.41
C TYR A 82 5.30 12.93 -8.14
N GLY A 83 6.43 12.35 -7.72
CA GLY A 83 7.69 13.07 -7.54
C GLY A 83 8.47 13.25 -8.83
N PHE A 84 8.46 12.23 -9.72
CA PHE A 84 9.44 12.14 -10.80
C PHE A 84 8.85 11.78 -12.17
N GLN A 85 7.53 11.60 -12.30
CA GLN A 85 6.87 11.18 -13.55
C GLN A 85 7.57 9.99 -14.21
N SER A 86 8.02 9.07 -13.36
CA SER A 86 8.77 7.88 -13.71
C SER A 86 8.19 6.68 -12.96
N LEU A 87 8.45 5.47 -13.42
CA LEU A 87 8.02 4.23 -12.77
C LEU A 87 9.09 3.15 -12.94
N PRO A 88 9.70 2.64 -11.84
CA PRO A 88 10.60 1.50 -11.90
C PRO A 88 9.80 0.20 -12.06
N ASN A 89 10.47 -0.91 -12.30
CA ASN A 89 9.84 -2.23 -12.37
C ASN A 89 9.41 -2.73 -10.98
N LEU A 90 8.21 -2.34 -10.55
CA LEU A 90 7.62 -2.72 -9.27
C LEU A 90 7.38 -4.23 -9.15
N ARG A 91 7.08 -4.92 -10.27
CA ARG A 91 6.83 -6.37 -10.26
C ARG A 91 8.08 -7.14 -9.82
N ASN A 92 9.26 -6.67 -10.21
CA ASN A 92 10.55 -7.28 -9.88
C ASN A 92 11.25 -6.54 -8.73
N MET A 93 10.49 -5.83 -7.89
CA MET A 93 11.03 -5.20 -6.69
C MET A 93 11.19 -6.25 -5.59
N ALA A 94 12.36 -6.28 -4.95
CA ALA A 94 12.59 -7.09 -3.76
C ALA A 94 12.24 -6.31 -2.49
N GLN A 95 11.78 -7.01 -1.46
CA GLN A 95 11.54 -6.48 -0.11
C GLN A 95 12.20 -7.35 0.95
N TYR A 96 12.43 -6.81 2.14
CA TYR A 96 13.17 -7.51 3.19
C TYR A 96 12.40 -7.58 4.51
N LEU A 97 12.48 -8.75 5.15
CA LEU A 97 11.91 -8.97 6.46
C LEU A 97 12.83 -8.42 7.56
N GLN A 98 12.22 -7.76 8.52
CA GLN A 98 12.76 -7.41 9.83
C GLN A 98 11.76 -7.89 10.89
N PRO A 99 12.13 -7.96 12.18
CA PRO A 99 11.22 -8.44 13.21
C PRO A 99 9.86 -7.73 13.17
N CYS A 100 8.79 -8.50 12.91
CA CYS A 100 7.40 -8.05 12.78
C CYS A 100 7.15 -6.96 11.70
N PHE A 101 8.06 -6.78 10.74
CA PHE A 101 7.96 -5.67 9.80
C PHE A 101 8.68 -5.93 8.47
N VAL A 102 8.09 -5.51 7.36
CA VAL A 102 8.75 -5.54 6.03
C VAL A 102 9.24 -4.13 5.72
N ARG A 103 10.55 -3.97 5.49
CA ARG A 103 11.17 -2.67 5.19
C ARG A 103 12.40 -2.84 4.31
N GLY A 104 12.74 -1.76 3.60
CA GLY A 104 13.81 -1.79 2.61
C GLY A 104 13.33 -2.38 1.29
N PHE A 105 13.75 -1.83 0.17
CA PHE A 105 13.44 -2.36 -1.15
C PHE A 105 14.66 -2.30 -2.07
N ARG A 106 14.72 -3.21 -3.04
CA ARG A 106 15.81 -3.27 -4.00
C ARG A 106 15.28 -3.49 -5.42
N PHE A 107 15.93 -2.85 -6.38
CA PHE A 107 15.78 -3.14 -7.79
C PHE A 107 17.05 -3.81 -8.35
N ALA A 108 16.88 -4.71 -9.31
CA ALA A 108 18.00 -5.41 -9.94
C ALA A 108 18.81 -4.50 -10.88
N ASP A 109 18.15 -3.50 -11.46
CA ASP A 109 18.70 -2.60 -12.48
C ASP A 109 18.10 -1.19 -12.35
N GLN A 110 18.44 -0.32 -13.32
CA GLN A 110 17.99 1.07 -13.40
C GLN A 110 16.91 1.28 -14.48
N GLU A 111 16.23 0.21 -14.91
CA GLU A 111 15.16 0.33 -15.89
C GLU A 111 13.94 1.02 -15.26
N HIS A 112 13.44 2.02 -15.96
CA HIS A 112 12.24 2.74 -15.60
C HIS A 112 11.56 3.28 -16.84
N ILE A 113 10.26 3.51 -16.74
CA ILE A 113 9.49 4.18 -17.78
C ILE A 113 9.18 5.62 -17.35
N GLN A 114 9.12 6.53 -18.30
CA GLN A 114 8.67 7.91 -18.09
C GLN A 114 7.36 8.14 -18.83
N GLY A 115 6.50 9.03 -18.31
CA GLY A 115 5.23 9.31 -18.97
C GLY A 115 4.30 10.21 -18.16
N SER A 116 3.08 10.39 -18.68
CA SER A 116 2.03 11.09 -17.96
C SER A 116 1.51 10.25 -16.77
N HIS A 117 0.93 10.91 -15.77
CA HIS A 117 0.32 10.23 -14.62
C HIS A 117 -0.63 9.11 -15.04
N THR A 118 -1.50 9.34 -16.03
CA THR A 118 -2.45 8.33 -16.52
C THR A 118 -1.75 7.09 -17.05
N ILE A 119 -0.70 7.26 -17.87
CA ILE A 119 0.07 6.13 -18.44
C ILE A 119 0.77 5.37 -17.31
N LEU A 120 1.44 6.09 -16.40
CA LEU A 120 2.21 5.47 -15.34
C LEU A 120 1.33 4.78 -14.31
N ILE A 121 0.19 5.35 -13.94
CA ILE A 121 -0.79 4.72 -13.04
C ILE A 121 -1.32 3.42 -13.66
N ALA A 122 -1.64 3.42 -14.96
CA ALA A 122 -2.10 2.22 -15.65
C ALA A 122 -1.03 1.11 -15.66
N GLN A 123 0.24 1.46 -15.85
CA GLN A 123 1.36 0.50 -15.81
C GLN A 123 1.62 0.00 -14.39
N ALA A 124 1.67 0.90 -13.41
CA ALA A 124 1.90 0.58 -12.01
C ALA A 124 0.79 -0.30 -11.44
N GLY A 125 -0.48 0.00 -11.75
CA GLY A 125 -1.63 -0.81 -11.35
C GLY A 125 -1.49 -2.25 -11.85
N ARG A 126 -1.11 -2.46 -13.11
CA ARG A 126 -0.87 -3.82 -13.63
C ARG A 126 0.28 -4.55 -12.93
N GLN A 127 1.41 -3.86 -12.70
CA GLN A 127 2.57 -4.47 -12.03
C GLN A 127 2.27 -4.81 -10.56
N ILE A 128 1.65 -3.88 -9.83
CA ILE A 128 1.23 -4.10 -8.44
C ILE A 128 0.19 -5.21 -8.37
N ARG A 129 -0.77 -5.24 -9.29
CA ARG A 129 -1.80 -6.28 -9.29
C ARG A 129 -1.18 -7.66 -9.47
N ALA A 130 -0.29 -7.81 -10.45
CA ALA A 130 0.43 -9.08 -10.67
C ALA A 130 1.26 -9.49 -9.45
N LEU A 131 1.95 -8.55 -8.81
CA LEU A 131 2.74 -8.80 -7.61
C LEU A 131 1.88 -9.24 -6.42
N PHE A 132 0.72 -8.61 -6.23
CA PHE A 132 -0.17 -8.92 -5.11
C PHE A 132 -0.97 -10.20 -5.34
N ASP A 133 -1.34 -10.50 -6.58
CA ASP A 133 -1.90 -11.81 -6.92
C ASP A 133 -0.89 -12.92 -6.58
N PHE A 134 0.40 -12.74 -6.93
CA PHE A 134 1.46 -13.66 -6.51
C PHE A 134 1.53 -13.80 -4.98
N TYR A 135 1.60 -12.71 -4.21
CA TYR A 135 1.61 -12.79 -2.74
C TYR A 135 0.39 -13.52 -2.19
N GLN A 136 -0.78 -13.26 -2.77
CA GLN A 136 -2.02 -13.90 -2.36
C GLN A 136 -1.97 -15.41 -2.64
N GLU A 137 -1.54 -15.82 -3.82
CA GLU A 137 -1.39 -17.22 -4.21
C GLU A 137 -0.46 -17.96 -3.26
N GLN A 138 0.73 -17.40 -2.99
CA GLN A 138 1.72 -17.96 -2.06
C GLN A 138 1.13 -18.12 -0.65
N MET A 139 0.53 -17.07 -0.09
CA MET A 139 -0.11 -17.15 1.22
C MET A 139 -1.24 -18.20 1.26
N ASN A 140 -2.02 -18.31 0.18
CA ASN A 140 -3.19 -19.18 0.14
C ASN A 140 -2.83 -20.68 0.13
N GLU A 141 -1.56 -21.04 -0.07
CA GLU A 141 -1.06 -22.41 0.08
C GLU A 141 -1.13 -22.91 1.53
N TRP A 142 -1.01 -22.02 2.52
CA TRP A 142 -0.94 -22.39 3.95
C TRP A 142 -1.92 -21.61 4.85
N ILE A 143 -2.46 -20.48 4.40
CA ILE A 143 -3.53 -19.76 5.09
C ILE A 143 -4.56 -19.21 4.12
N ARG A 144 -5.83 -19.58 4.32
CA ARG A 144 -6.91 -19.12 3.44
C ARG A 144 -7.02 -17.59 3.46
N ILE A 145 -6.78 -16.97 2.31
CA ILE A 145 -6.91 -15.52 2.08
C ILE A 145 -7.76 -15.25 0.85
N ARG A 146 -8.93 -14.64 1.05
CA ARG A 146 -9.95 -14.49 -0.01
C ARG A 146 -9.65 -13.25 -0.88
N PRO A 147 -9.82 -13.32 -2.21
CA PRO A 147 -9.60 -12.16 -3.09
C PRO A 147 -10.41 -10.93 -2.70
N GLY A 148 -11.69 -11.09 -2.37
CA GLY A 148 -12.51 -9.94 -1.95
C GLY A 148 -11.99 -9.22 -0.70
N PHE A 149 -11.30 -9.94 0.20
CA PHE A 149 -10.68 -9.35 1.38
C PHE A 149 -9.40 -8.57 1.02
N THR A 150 -8.53 -9.15 0.19
CA THR A 150 -7.31 -8.49 -0.26
C THR A 150 -7.60 -7.28 -1.15
N HIS A 151 -8.57 -7.38 -2.05
CA HIS A 151 -9.04 -6.27 -2.89
C HIS A 151 -9.50 -5.08 -2.06
N GLN A 152 -10.26 -5.32 -0.99
CA GLN A 152 -10.72 -4.25 -0.11
C GLN A 152 -9.55 -3.56 0.63
N LEU A 153 -8.57 -4.33 1.11
CA LEU A 153 -7.35 -3.80 1.75
C LEU A 153 -6.49 -3.03 0.76
N MET A 154 -6.35 -3.53 -0.48
CA MET A 154 -5.62 -2.85 -1.56
C MET A 154 -6.24 -1.49 -1.87
N SER A 155 -7.57 -1.43 -2.06
CA SER A 155 -8.28 -0.18 -2.30
C SER A 155 -8.06 0.81 -1.17
N ASP A 156 -8.24 0.39 0.09
CA ASP A 156 -7.99 1.24 1.25
C ASP A 156 -6.53 1.73 1.32
N GLY A 157 -5.57 0.84 1.02
CA GLY A 157 -4.14 1.15 1.05
C GLY A 157 -3.72 2.20 0.01
N ILE A 158 -4.24 2.09 -1.21
CA ILE A 158 -4.01 3.06 -2.29
C ILE A 158 -4.57 4.44 -1.92
N LEU A 159 -5.83 4.50 -1.48
CA LEU A 159 -6.46 5.76 -1.10
C LEU A 159 -5.76 6.42 0.10
N ALA A 160 -5.37 5.62 1.10
CA ALA A 160 -4.61 6.11 2.24
C ALA A 160 -3.24 6.67 1.83
N CYS A 161 -2.56 6.01 0.88
CA CYS A 161 -1.27 6.47 0.38
C CYS A 161 -1.40 7.77 -0.43
N LEU A 162 -2.41 7.91 -1.30
CA LEU A 162 -2.69 9.15 -2.04
C LEU A 162 -2.85 10.34 -1.09
N LEU A 163 -3.67 10.20 -0.05
CA LEU A 163 -3.90 11.27 0.94
C LEU A 163 -2.66 11.58 1.76
N ARG A 164 -1.89 10.57 2.15
CA ARG A 164 -0.65 10.81 2.89
C ARG A 164 0.36 11.57 2.05
N LEU A 165 0.46 11.26 0.76
CA LEU A 165 1.41 11.89 -0.14
C LEU A 165 1.02 13.32 -0.54
N GLN A 166 -0.24 13.72 -0.37
CA GLN A 166 -0.65 15.12 -0.50
C GLN A 166 0.17 16.07 0.38
N GLN A 167 0.61 15.62 1.56
CA GLN A 167 1.46 16.40 2.46
C GLN A 167 2.87 16.64 1.92
N HIS A 168 3.33 15.78 1.01
CA HIS A 168 4.67 15.84 0.41
C HIS A 168 4.65 16.41 -1.01
N PHE A 169 3.51 16.32 -1.69
CA PHE A 169 3.32 16.75 -3.07
C PHE A 169 2.11 17.69 -3.16
N PRO A 170 2.30 19.01 -2.94
CA PRO A 170 1.21 20.00 -2.92
C PRO A 170 0.39 20.07 -4.22
N GLN A 171 0.93 19.57 -5.33
CA GLN A 171 0.21 19.43 -6.60
C GLN A 171 -0.93 18.40 -6.54
N LEU A 172 -0.95 17.49 -5.56
CA LEU A 172 -2.04 16.55 -5.34
C LEU A 172 -3.21 17.23 -4.62
N THR A 173 -3.94 18.09 -5.33
CA THR A 173 -5.17 18.69 -4.80
C THR A 173 -6.25 17.61 -4.57
N ASP A 174 -7.24 17.91 -3.73
CA ASP A 174 -8.38 16.99 -3.49
C ASP A 174 -9.10 16.56 -4.79
N ALA A 175 -9.19 17.45 -5.78
CA ALA A 175 -9.75 17.13 -7.09
C ALA A 175 -8.90 16.09 -7.83
N ILE A 176 -7.58 16.29 -7.85
CA ILE A 176 -6.62 15.36 -8.46
C ILE A 176 -6.61 14.02 -7.72
N ILE A 177 -6.71 14.02 -6.38
CA ILE A 177 -6.77 12.78 -5.60
C ILE A 177 -8.00 11.96 -5.97
N LYS A 178 -9.18 12.58 -6.12
CA LYS A 178 -10.39 11.87 -6.53
C LYS A 178 -10.28 11.31 -7.95
N GLU A 179 -9.77 12.10 -8.89
CA GLU A 179 -9.53 11.66 -10.27
C GLU A 179 -8.56 10.47 -10.30
N HIS A 180 -7.41 10.61 -9.66
CA HIS A 180 -6.39 9.58 -9.62
C HIS A 180 -6.81 8.35 -8.82
N ALA A 181 -7.65 8.49 -7.78
CA ALA A 181 -8.23 7.37 -7.07
C ALA A 181 -9.01 6.45 -8.02
N SER A 182 -9.85 7.01 -8.90
CA SER A 182 -10.55 6.24 -9.94
C SER A 182 -9.57 5.56 -10.89
N LEU A 183 -8.55 6.28 -11.38
CA LEU A 183 -7.53 5.68 -12.25
C LEU A 183 -6.79 4.50 -11.60
N TRP A 184 -6.42 4.64 -10.32
CA TRP A 184 -5.75 3.58 -9.58
C TRP A 184 -6.65 2.36 -9.35
N LEU A 185 -7.90 2.58 -8.91
CA LEU A 185 -8.86 1.49 -8.69
C LEU A 185 -9.11 0.73 -10.00
N SER A 186 -9.31 1.44 -11.10
CA SER A 186 -9.49 0.85 -12.43
C SER A 186 -8.25 0.08 -12.89
N ALA A 187 -7.05 0.66 -12.75
CA ALA A 187 -5.79 0.03 -13.14
C ALA A 187 -5.45 -1.25 -12.34
N LEU A 188 -5.93 -1.36 -11.11
CA LEU A 188 -5.80 -2.54 -10.25
C LEU A 188 -6.93 -3.57 -10.46
N GLY A 189 -7.94 -3.24 -11.27
CA GLY A 189 -9.14 -4.07 -11.45
C GLY A 189 -9.97 -4.18 -10.18
N LEU A 190 -10.08 -3.10 -9.40
CA LEU A 190 -10.83 -3.01 -8.14
C LEU A 190 -12.16 -2.30 -8.37
N ASP A 191 -13.10 -2.46 -7.43
CA ASP A 191 -14.40 -1.79 -7.48
C ASP A 191 -14.24 -0.26 -7.39
N GLU A 192 -14.60 0.46 -8.44
CA GLU A 192 -14.48 1.92 -8.49
C GLU A 192 -15.36 2.62 -7.45
N ARG A 193 -16.44 1.99 -6.98
CA ARG A 193 -17.27 2.48 -5.86
C ARG A 193 -16.50 2.54 -4.55
N HIS A 194 -15.27 2.03 -4.50
CA HIS A 194 -14.40 2.23 -3.35
C HIS A 194 -14.00 3.70 -3.17
N ILE A 195 -14.13 4.54 -4.20
CA ILE A 195 -13.94 5.98 -4.11
C ILE A 195 -14.87 6.65 -3.08
N ASP A 196 -16.04 6.06 -2.80
CA ASP A 196 -17.01 6.56 -1.80
C ASP A 196 -16.46 6.56 -0.36
N ALA A 197 -15.31 5.89 -0.14
CA ALA A 197 -14.55 5.96 1.10
C ALA A 197 -13.89 7.34 1.33
N LEU A 198 -13.80 8.17 0.27
CA LEU A 198 -13.30 9.54 0.32
C LEU A 198 -14.47 10.51 0.58
N HIS A 199 -14.51 11.07 1.78
CA HIS A 199 -15.53 12.00 2.22
C HIS A 199 -15.00 13.44 2.12
N GLY A 200 -15.69 14.27 1.32
CA GLY A 200 -15.50 15.71 1.39
C GLY A 200 -16.18 16.25 2.65
N VAL A 201 -15.49 17.04 3.44
CA VAL A 201 -16.09 17.71 4.60
C VAL A 201 -16.16 19.21 4.28
N PRO A 202 -17.35 19.85 4.34
CA PRO A 202 -17.47 21.28 4.06
C PRO A 202 -16.52 22.11 4.93
N HIS A 203 -15.73 22.98 4.29
CA HIS A 203 -14.73 23.84 4.94
C HIS A 203 -13.53 23.14 5.60
N GLU A 204 -13.41 21.81 5.48
CA GLU A 204 -12.20 21.08 5.87
C GLU A 204 -11.46 20.62 4.60
N GLN A 205 -10.21 21.04 4.52
CA GLN A 205 -9.22 20.51 3.60
C GLN A 205 -8.14 19.83 4.45
N PRO A 206 -7.66 18.64 4.10
CA PRO A 206 -7.99 17.84 2.90
C PRO A 206 -9.24 16.94 3.06
N ILE A 207 -9.70 16.31 1.97
CA ILE A 207 -10.70 15.23 2.03
C ILE A 207 -10.29 14.14 3.02
N LYS A 208 -11.28 13.52 3.65
CA LYS A 208 -11.07 12.50 4.68
C LYS A 208 -11.33 11.10 4.13
N LEU A 209 -10.43 10.16 4.41
CA LEU A 209 -10.68 8.74 4.19
C LEU A 209 -11.38 8.10 5.40
N VAL A 210 -12.43 7.33 5.13
CA VAL A 210 -12.91 6.28 6.02
C VAL A 210 -12.74 4.95 5.32
N ARG A 211 -11.78 4.15 5.78
CA ARG A 211 -11.50 2.85 5.19
C ARG A 211 -12.72 1.95 5.23
N LYS A 212 -12.90 1.11 4.22
CA LYS A 212 -13.96 0.09 4.25
C LYS A 212 -13.54 -1.12 5.09
N SER A 213 -12.25 -1.39 5.22
CA SER A 213 -11.65 -2.47 6.02
C SER A 213 -11.16 -1.98 7.39
N CYS A 214 -11.04 -2.92 8.35
CA CYS A 214 -10.44 -2.66 9.65
C CYS A 214 -9.11 -3.41 9.76
N CYS A 215 -8.01 -2.71 10.00
CA CYS A 215 -6.70 -3.34 10.26
C CYS A 215 -6.64 -4.12 11.59
N LEU A 216 -7.67 -4.04 12.43
CA LEU A 216 -7.76 -4.73 13.73
C LEU A 216 -6.68 -4.37 14.76
N VAL A 217 -5.84 -3.35 14.51
CA VAL A 217 -4.77 -2.94 15.43
C VAL A 217 -5.28 -2.58 16.84
N TYR A 218 -6.53 -2.15 16.96
CA TYR A 218 -7.17 -1.85 18.25
C TYR A 218 -7.31 -3.08 19.16
N LYS A 219 -7.16 -4.30 18.62
CA LYS A 219 -7.16 -5.52 19.41
C LYS A 219 -5.84 -5.78 20.09
N CYS A 220 -4.74 -5.15 19.63
CA CYS A 220 -3.47 -5.25 20.32
C CYS A 220 -3.52 -4.43 21.61
N GLU A 221 -2.85 -4.90 22.64
CA GLU A 221 -2.89 -4.29 23.97
C GLU A 221 -2.48 -2.81 23.93
N GLY A 222 -3.25 -1.96 24.61
CA GLY A 222 -3.02 -0.51 24.68
C GLY A 222 -3.27 0.28 23.39
N ARG A 223 -3.69 -0.37 22.28
CA ARG A 223 -3.96 0.30 21.00
C ARG A 223 -5.41 0.76 20.89
N LYS A 224 -5.63 1.81 20.09
CA LYS A 224 -6.94 2.40 19.82
C LYS A 224 -7.34 2.17 18.36
N LEU A 225 -8.62 2.38 18.07
CA LEU A 225 -9.11 2.45 16.69
C LEU A 225 -8.35 3.55 15.93
N CYS A 226 -7.96 3.27 14.69
CA CYS A 226 -7.39 4.26 13.80
C CYS A 226 -8.40 5.38 13.52
N GLU A 227 -7.90 6.57 13.19
CA GLU A 227 -8.74 7.73 12.90
C GLU A 227 -9.72 7.49 11.74
N ASP A 228 -9.26 6.75 10.73
CA ASP A 228 -9.97 6.38 9.50
C ASP A 228 -10.68 5.02 9.61
N CYS A 229 -10.75 4.43 10.80
CA CYS A 229 -11.28 3.07 10.97
C CYS A 229 -12.81 3.02 10.79
N PRO A 230 -13.37 2.08 10.01
CA PRO A 230 -14.83 1.95 9.82
C PRO A 230 -15.58 1.58 11.09
N ARG A 231 -14.88 1.06 12.11
CA ARG A 231 -15.48 0.68 13.40
C ARG A 231 -15.63 1.86 14.36
N ALA A 232 -14.99 3.00 14.09
CA ALA A 232 -15.12 4.18 14.94
C ALA A 232 -16.53 4.78 14.83
N ALA A 233 -17.14 5.16 15.96
CA ALA A 233 -18.51 5.66 15.99
C ALA A 233 -18.73 6.86 15.05
N LYS A 234 -17.81 7.84 15.08
CA LYS A 234 -17.82 9.01 14.20
C LYS A 234 -17.81 8.65 12.70
N ASN A 235 -17.07 7.59 12.33
CA ASN A 235 -16.93 7.19 10.93
C ASN A 235 -18.14 6.38 10.45
N ARG A 236 -18.79 5.60 11.33
CA ARG A 236 -20.05 4.92 11.00
C ARG A 236 -21.17 5.90 10.65
N GLN A 237 -21.26 7.02 11.37
CA GLN A 237 -22.22 8.08 11.07
C GLN A 237 -21.96 8.70 9.69
N LEU A 238 -20.69 8.99 9.38
CA LEU A 238 -20.29 9.56 8.09
C LEU A 238 -20.60 8.62 6.91
N ILE A 239 -20.36 7.31 7.08
CA ILE A 239 -20.74 6.30 6.06
C ILE A 239 -22.26 6.31 5.83
N MET A 240 -23.07 6.33 6.89
CA MET A 240 -24.54 6.30 6.78
C MET A 240 -25.12 7.54 6.10
N GLN A 241 -24.52 8.71 6.29
CA GLN A 241 -24.96 9.96 5.67
C GLN A 241 -24.78 9.93 4.14
N ASN A 242 -23.68 9.36 3.66
CA ASN A 242 -23.41 9.23 2.23
C ASN A 242 -24.27 8.17 1.54
N SER A 243 -24.70 7.10 2.23
CA SER A 243 -25.57 6.08 1.65
C SER A 243 -27.01 6.53 1.40
N ASN A 244 -27.42 7.68 1.94
CA ASN A 244 -28.77 8.24 1.81
C ASN A 244 -28.82 9.47 0.88
N SER A 245 -27.71 9.79 0.21
CA SER A 245 -27.57 10.86 -0.79
C SER A 245 -27.48 10.27 -2.19
#